data_AF-A0A9R1FKQ4-F1
#
_entry.id   AF-A0A9R1FKQ4-F1
#
_cell.length_a   1.000
_cell.length_b   1.000
_cell.length_c   1.000
_cell.angle_alpha   90.00
_cell.angle_beta   90.00
_cell.angle_gamma   90.00
#
_symmetry.space_group_name_H-M   'P 1'
#
loop_
_entity.id
_entity.type
_entity.pdbx_description
1 polymer ?
#
loop_
_entity_poly.entity_id
_entity_poly.type
_entity_poly.pdbx_seq_one_letter_code
_entity_poly.pdbx_strand_id
1 'polypeptide(L)'
;MSSSTSATCQPWTQYGPLPLTRCPDCPRMEPLKRLTCVREENGNRGREFVKCLSKPQPGQVLKKCGHFEWIDEYVERLKLEGSTPT
;
A
#
# COMPACT_ATOMS: atom_id res chain seq x y z
N MET A 1 -25.07 8.85 -32.30
CA MET A 1 -25.13 7.64 -31.45
C MET A 1 -24.11 7.82 -30.35
N SER A 2 -24.55 7.96 -29.10
CA SER A 2 -23.67 8.19 -27.96
C SER A 2 -23.05 6.86 -27.54
N SER A 3 -21.74 6.69 -27.74
CA SER A 3 -21.00 5.54 -27.24
C SER A 3 -20.86 5.67 -25.72
N SER A 4 -21.76 5.05 -24.98
CA SER A 4 -21.58 4.83 -23.55
C SER A 4 -20.52 3.76 -23.37
N THR A 5 -19.28 4.18 -23.13
CA THR A 5 -18.23 3.29 -22.67
C THR A 5 -18.64 2.81 -21.27
N SER A 6 -19.29 1.65 -21.17
CA SER A 6 -19.34 0.92 -19.91
C SER A 6 -17.89 0.68 -19.52
N ALA A 7 -17.37 1.44 -18.55
CA ALA A 7 -16.09 1.15 -17.94
C ALA A 7 -16.23 -0.24 -17.32
N THR A 8 -15.85 -1.26 -18.08
CA THR A 8 -15.69 -2.60 -17.55
C THR A 8 -14.65 -2.43 -16.45
N CYS A 9 -15.08 -2.48 -15.19
CA CYS A 9 -14.19 -2.37 -14.04
C CYS A 9 -13.15 -3.48 -14.19
N GLN A 10 -11.99 -3.15 -14.77
CA GLN A 10 -10.91 -4.10 -14.90
C GLN A 10 -10.55 -4.54 -13.48
N PRO A 11 -10.50 -5.84 -13.20
CA PRO A 11 -10.10 -6.31 -11.89
C PRO A 11 -8.69 -5.78 -11.61
N TRP A 12 -8.49 -5.19 -10.43
CA TRP A 12 -7.16 -4.75 -10.00
C TRP A 12 -6.19 -5.93 -10.03
N THR A 13 -4.95 -5.66 -10.46
CA THR A 13 -3.87 -6.65 -10.45
C THR A 13 -3.72 -7.25 -9.06
N GLN A 14 -3.83 -8.57 -8.96
CA GLN A 14 -3.59 -9.29 -7.72
C GLN A 14 -2.12 -9.70 -7.64
N TYR A 15 -1.45 -9.28 -6.57
CA TYR A 15 -0.08 -9.65 -6.32
C TYR A 15 -0.03 -10.88 -5.40
N GLY A 16 0.94 -11.78 -5.61
CA GLY A 16 1.19 -12.89 -4.69
C GLY A 16 1.68 -12.43 -3.31
N PRO A 17 2.16 -13.34 -2.45
CA PRO A 17 2.85 -12.97 -1.23
C PRO A 17 4.02 -12.02 -1.53
N LEU A 18 4.08 -10.90 -0.82
CA LEU A 18 5.14 -9.89 -0.96
C LEU A 18 5.81 -9.68 0.40
N PRO A 19 7.14 -9.45 0.46
CA PRO A 19 7.79 -9.08 1.71
C PRO A 19 7.21 -7.75 2.19
N LEU A 20 6.75 -7.67 3.44
CA LEU A 20 6.26 -6.43 4.04
C LEU A 20 7.39 -5.78 4.83
N THR A 21 8.00 -4.76 4.24
CA THR A 21 9.11 -4.01 4.79
C THR A 21 8.66 -3.06 5.90
N ARG A 22 9.64 -2.51 6.63
CA ARG A 22 9.39 -1.47 7.63
C ARG A 22 8.89 -0.19 6.95
N CYS A 23 8.12 0.60 7.70
CA CYS A 23 7.69 1.91 7.24
C CYS A 23 8.90 2.83 6.99
N PRO A 24 9.06 3.43 5.79
CA PRO A 24 10.15 4.37 5.52
C PRO A 24 9.97 5.70 6.27
N ASP A 25 8.72 6.06 6.59
CA ASP A 25 8.39 7.38 7.15
C ASP A 25 8.44 7.45 8.68
N CYS A 26 8.73 6.35 9.37
CA CYS A 26 8.77 6.38 10.84
C CYS A 26 9.73 5.34 11.44
N PRO A 27 10.28 5.61 12.64
CA PRO A 27 11.32 4.76 13.24
C PRO A 27 10.80 3.42 13.77
N ARG A 28 9.51 3.13 13.62
CA ARG A 28 8.89 1.93 14.19
C ARG A 28 9.37 0.68 13.46
N MET A 29 9.47 -0.42 14.19
CA MET A 29 10.01 -1.68 13.70
C MET A 29 8.95 -2.59 13.08
N GLU A 30 7.68 -2.33 13.38
CA GLU A 30 6.57 -3.11 12.86
C GLU A 30 6.48 -2.95 11.33
N PRO A 31 6.36 -4.05 10.58
CA PRO A 31 6.24 -3.98 9.13
C PRO A 31 4.94 -3.32 8.72
N LEU A 32 4.92 -2.81 7.49
CA LEU A 32 3.70 -2.35 6.84
C LEU A 32 2.65 -3.46 6.79
N LYS A 33 1.38 -3.08 6.72
CA LYS A 33 0.26 -4.02 6.58
C LYS A 33 -0.37 -3.86 5.21
N ARG A 34 -0.50 -4.98 4.49
CA ARG A 34 -1.26 -5.06 3.25
C ARG A 34 -2.76 -5.12 3.57
N LEU A 35 -3.54 -4.32 2.86
CA LEU A 35 -4.97 -4.19 3.03
C LEU A 35 -5.63 -4.06 1.65
N THR A 36 -6.90 -4.42 1.57
CA THR A 36 -7.71 -4.24 0.36
C THR A 36 -8.66 -3.07 0.54
N CYS A 37 -8.73 -2.19 -0.44
CA CYS A 37 -9.70 -1.10 -0.45
C CYS A 37 -11.11 -1.67 -0.61
N VAL A 38 -11.94 -1.45 0.40
CA VAL A 38 -13.35 -1.89 0.42
C VAL A 38 -14.30 -0.80 -0.09
N ARG A 39 -13.81 0.43 -0.23
CA ARG A 39 -14.63 1.58 -0.63
C ARG A 39 -14.81 1.61 -2.14
N GLU A 40 -16.03 1.88 -2.59
CA GLU A 40 -16.36 2.07 -4.01
C GLU A 40 -15.99 3.47 -4.53
N GLU A 41 -15.57 4.36 -3.63
CA GLU A 41 -15.12 5.69 -4.00
C GLU A 41 -13.99 5.61 -5.04
N ASN A 42 -14.20 6.30 -6.16
CA ASN A 42 -13.22 6.47 -7.24
C ASN A 42 -12.81 5.15 -7.94
N GLY A 43 -13.60 4.08 -7.84
CA GLY A 43 -13.31 2.80 -8.52
C GLY A 43 -12.16 1.99 -7.90
N ASN A 44 -11.69 2.37 -6.70
CA ASN A 44 -10.58 1.69 -6.03
C ASN A 44 -10.98 0.39 -5.33
N ARG A 45 -12.26 0.00 -5.34
CA ARG A 45 -12.72 -1.22 -4.68
C ARG A 45 -11.97 -2.44 -5.21
N GLY A 46 -11.38 -3.21 -4.30
CA GLY A 46 -10.56 -4.37 -4.63
C GLY A 46 -9.09 -4.05 -4.86
N ARG A 47 -8.68 -2.78 -4.99
CA ARG A 47 -7.27 -2.41 -5.08
C ARG A 47 -6.59 -2.60 -3.74
N GLU A 48 -5.41 -3.21 -3.75
CA GLU A 48 -4.64 -3.42 -2.54
C GLU A 48 -3.64 -2.29 -2.30
N PHE A 49 -3.34 -2.03 -1.03
CA PHE A 49 -2.41 -1.02 -0.59
C PHE A 49 -1.66 -1.48 0.65
N VAL A 50 -0.52 -0.88 0.92
CA VAL A 50 0.20 -1.02 2.18
C VAL A 50 0.03 0.21 3.05
N LYS A 51 -0.07 0.02 4.36
CA LYS A 51 -0.20 1.11 5.33
C LYS A 51 0.61 0.84 6.59
N CYS A 52 1.15 1.91 7.16
CA CYS A 52 1.74 1.84 8.47
C CYS A 52 0.65 1.87 9.56
N LEU A 53 0.43 0.72 10.22
CA LEU A 53 -0.50 0.59 11.34
C LEU A 53 0.21 0.49 12.70
N SER A 54 1.52 0.70 12.70
CA SER A 54 2.35 0.55 13.88
C SER A 54 1.95 1.54 14.98
N LYS A 55 2.01 1.08 16.23
CA LYS A 55 1.71 1.92 17.40
C LYS A 55 3.00 2.48 17.99
N PRO A 56 2.98 3.65 18.65
CA PRO A 56 4.09 4.05 19.50
C PRO A 56 4.37 2.97 20.55
N GLN A 57 5.63 2.75 20.93
CA GLN A 57 5.94 1.87 22.05
C GLN A 57 5.41 2.46 23.36
N PRO A 58 5.13 1.63 24.39
CA PRO A 58 4.76 2.13 25.71
C PRO A 58 5.78 3.17 26.20
N GLY A 59 5.29 4.32 26.68
CA GLY A 59 6.14 5.43 27.12
C GLY A 59 6.65 6.36 26.02
N GLN A 60 6.41 6.06 24.74
CA GLN A 60 6.74 6.96 23.62
C GLN A 60 5.52 7.74 23.15
N VAL A 61 5.65 9.07 23.08
CA VAL A 61 4.65 9.94 22.46
C VAL A 61 5.09 10.25 21.02
N LEU A 62 4.69 9.39 20.09
CA LEU A 62 4.93 9.60 18.65
C LEU A 62 3.61 9.89 17.95
N LYS A 63 3.61 10.86 17.03
CA LYS A 63 2.46 11.13 16.16
C LYS A 63 2.09 9.88 15.35
N LYS A 64 0.79 9.70 15.08
CA LYS A 64 0.29 8.62 14.22
C LYS A 64 0.96 8.71 12.85
N CYS A 65 1.51 7.60 12.36
CA CYS A 65 2.07 7.56 11.01
C CYS A 65 0.96 7.62 9.96
N GLY A 66 1.16 8.43 8.93
CA GLY A 66 0.24 8.58 7.80
C GLY A 66 0.60 7.72 6.58
N HIS A 67 1.70 6.97 6.62
CA HIS A 67 2.26 6.27 5.47
C HIS A 67 1.24 5.35 4.80
N PHE A 68 1.12 5.50 3.49
CA PHE A 68 0.23 4.80 2.58
C PHE A 68 0.92 4.70 1.22
N GLU A 69 0.81 3.56 0.56
CA GLU A 69 1.34 3.32 -0.79
C GLU A 69 0.46 2.27 -1.46
N TRP A 70 0.13 2.45 -2.74
CA TRP A 70 -0.61 1.42 -3.47
C TRP A 70 0.28 0.20 -3.72
N ILE A 71 -0.30 -1.00 -3.80
CA ILE A 71 0.52 -2.23 -3.88
C ILE A 71 1.40 -2.28 -5.15
N ASP A 72 0.94 -1.67 -6.24
CA ASP A 72 1.67 -1.56 -7.50
C ASP A 72 2.87 -0.63 -7.37
N GLU A 73 2.72 0.50 -6.67
CA GLU A 73 3.82 1.43 -6.35
C GLU A 73 4.83 0.76 -5.40
N TYR A 74 4.33 0.06 -4.37
CA TYR A 74 5.15 -0.68 -3.41
C TYR A 74 6.04 -1.72 -4.07
N VAL A 75 5.51 -2.45 -5.04
CA VAL A 75 6.27 -3.46 -5.80
C VAL A 75 7.37 -2.82 -6.64
N GLU A 76 7.09 -1.70 -7.30
CA GLU A 76 8.13 -0.98 -8.05
C GLU A 76 9.23 -0.45 -7.13
N ARG A 77 8.88 0.05 -5.95
CA ARG A 77 9.87 0.46 -4.95
C ARG A 77 10.73 -0.71 -4.47
N LEU A 78 10.13 -1.87 -4.16
CA LEU A 78 10.89 -3.06 -3.76
C LEU A 78 11.88 -3.52 -4.84
N LYS A 79 11.49 -3.46 -6.12
CA LYS A 79 12.39 -3.77 -7.23
C LYS A 79 13.57 -2.80 -7.29
N LEU A 80 13.32 -1.51 -7.06
CA LEU A 80 14.36 -0.48 -7.07
C LEU A 80 15.34 -0.65 -5.90
N GLU A 81 14.83 -0.87 -4.69
CA GLU A 81 15.63 -1.12 -3.49
C GLU A 81 16.47 -2.39 -3.63
N GLY A 82 15.91 -3.47 -4.20
CA GLY A 82 16.64 -4.70 -4.48
C GLY A 82 17.70 -4.59 -5.58
N SER A 83 17.63 -3.54 -6.42
CA SER A 83 18.57 -3.30 -7.52
C SER A 83 19.75 -2.40 -7.15
N THR A 84 19.77 -1.84 -5.93
CA THR A 84 20.84 -0.96 -5.48
C THR A 84 21.89 -1.78 -4.71
N PRO A 85 23.10 -2.02 -5.26
CA PRO A 85 24.16 -2.67 -4.52
C PRO A 85 24.56 -1.76 -3.34
N THR A 86 24.55 -2.33 -2.14
CA THR A 86 24.95 -1.66 -0.88
C THR A 86 26.46 -1.49 -0.81
#